data_AF-A0A7Z2GM75-F1
#
_entry.id   AF-A0A7Z2GM75-F1
#
_cell.length_a   1.000
_cell.length_b   1.000
_cell.length_c   1.000
_cell.angle_alpha   90.00
_cell.angle_beta   90.00
_cell.angle_gamma   90.00
#
_symmetry.space_group_name_H-M   'P 1'
#
loop_
_entity.id
_entity.type
_entity.pdbx_description
1 polymer ?
#
loop_
_entity_poly.entity_id
_entity_poly.type
_entity_poly.pdbx_seq_one_letter_code
_entity_poly.pdbx_strand_id
1 'polypeptide(L)'
;MSSSLSPHPSRYAIFIVAHGTPLLAVCDPSNPRDARTGLTPVQLLQRYQIRAIPASSNRFALRKAAVARLLNRRHGCVIDPKCTMLLDGLGRSYVHRKLRVTATTGLEYANEPVKGPTSHVCEAFQYLCLHVAHIGSEEEVVERSRVQVAKRRVV
;
A
#
# COMPACT_ATOMS: atom_id res chain seq x y z
N MET A 1 -0.53 7.78 -41.73
CA MET A 1 -0.51 8.72 -40.59
C MET A 1 -0.85 7.93 -39.34
N SER A 2 0.17 7.41 -38.67
CA SER A 2 0.03 6.51 -37.51
C SER A 2 0.11 7.36 -36.24
N SER A 3 -1.01 7.56 -35.57
CA SER A 3 -1.10 8.33 -34.33
C SER A 3 -0.69 7.46 -33.13
N SER A 4 0.47 7.79 -32.57
CA SER A 4 1.00 7.24 -31.32
C SER A 4 0.06 7.53 -30.14
N LEU A 5 -0.50 6.49 -29.53
CA LEU A 5 -1.14 6.58 -28.21
C LEU A 5 -0.07 6.81 -27.15
N SER A 6 -0.08 7.99 -26.53
CA SER A 6 0.63 8.28 -25.28
C SER A 6 -0.25 7.88 -24.09
N PRO A 7 0.21 7.05 -23.14
CA PRO A 7 -0.52 6.77 -21.91
C PRO A 7 -0.15 7.80 -20.82
N HIS A 8 -1.15 8.53 -20.31
CA HIS A 8 -1.05 9.39 -19.12
C HIS A 8 -1.82 8.77 -17.93
N PRO A 9 -1.48 9.11 -16.67
CA PRO A 9 -1.32 8.14 -15.59
C PRO A 9 -2.58 7.99 -14.73
N SER A 10 -3.34 6.92 -14.93
CA SER A 10 -4.33 6.46 -13.95
C SER A 10 -3.71 5.41 -13.04
N ARG A 11 -3.28 5.86 -11.86
CA ARG A 11 -3.24 5.13 -10.58
C ARG A 11 -2.63 3.72 -10.67
N TYR A 12 -1.32 3.66 -10.53
CA TYR A 12 -0.55 2.42 -10.41
C TYR A 12 -1.10 1.54 -9.28
N ALA A 13 -1.55 0.33 -9.64
CA ALA A 13 -1.72 -0.79 -8.72
C ALA A 13 -0.38 -1.54 -8.63
N ILE A 14 0.06 -1.89 -7.42
CA ILE A 14 1.21 -2.79 -7.27
C ILE A 14 0.70 -4.22 -7.32
N PHE A 15 1.28 -4.99 -8.24
CA PHE A 15 1.09 -6.42 -8.39
C PHE A 15 2.27 -7.13 -7.73
N ILE A 16 2.02 -7.95 -6.70
CA ILE A 16 3.00 -8.95 -6.28
C ILE A 16 2.73 -10.19 -7.11
N VAL A 17 3.71 -10.60 -7.91
CA VAL A 17 3.68 -11.84 -8.70
C VAL A 17 4.68 -12.82 -8.10
N ALA A 18 4.21 -13.91 -7.52
CA ALA A 18 4.96 -15.16 -7.49
C ALA A 18 4.31 -16.10 -8.52
N HIS A 19 5.09 -16.68 -9.42
CA HIS A 19 4.59 -17.61 -10.44
C HIS A 19 3.72 -18.69 -9.80
N GLY A 20 2.51 -18.89 -10.32
CA GLY A 20 1.55 -19.91 -9.82
C GLY A 20 0.71 -19.51 -8.60
N THR A 21 0.86 -18.30 -8.06
CA THR A 21 -0.02 -17.82 -6.98
C THR A 21 -1.21 -17.01 -7.51
N PRO A 22 -2.39 -17.14 -6.89
CA PRO A 22 -3.58 -16.43 -7.34
C PRO A 22 -3.44 -14.94 -7.00
N LEU A 23 -3.46 -14.11 -8.05
CA LEU A 23 -3.27 -12.67 -7.96
C LEU A 23 -4.39 -11.99 -7.15
N LEU A 24 -4.00 -11.10 -6.23
CA LEU A 24 -4.89 -10.19 -5.50
C LEU A 24 -4.37 -8.76 -5.64
N ALA A 25 -5.23 -7.85 -6.11
CA ALA A 25 -4.95 -6.43 -6.19
C ALA A 25 -5.64 -5.67 -5.04
N VAL A 26 -4.85 -4.95 -4.25
CA VAL A 26 -5.37 -4.04 -3.21
C VAL A 26 -5.40 -2.63 -3.78
N CYS A 27 -6.59 -2.08 -3.90
CA CYS A 27 -6.84 -0.78 -4.54
C CYS A 27 -7.03 0.32 -3.51
N ASP A 28 -6.82 1.56 -3.94
CA ASP A 28 -7.20 2.75 -3.18
C ASP A 28 -8.68 2.68 -2.76
N PRO A 29 -9.01 2.92 -1.48
CA PRO A 29 -10.37 2.74 -0.95
C PRO A 29 -11.38 3.75 -1.50
N SER A 30 -10.94 4.93 -1.96
CA SER A 30 -11.84 5.89 -2.60
C SER A 30 -12.38 5.36 -3.93
N ASN A 31 -11.66 4.44 -4.58
CA ASN A 31 -12.09 3.66 -5.75
C ASN A 31 -12.97 4.46 -6.75
N PRO A 32 -12.54 5.64 -7.22
CA PRO A 32 -13.40 6.54 -7.98
C PRO A 32 -13.73 5.96 -9.36
N ARG A 33 -14.90 6.30 -9.90
CA ARG A 33 -15.27 5.92 -11.26
C ARG A 33 -14.43 6.68 -12.29
N ASP A 34 -13.93 5.97 -13.28
CA ASP A 34 -13.28 6.56 -14.43
C ASP A 34 -14.31 7.29 -15.31
N ALA A 35 -14.00 8.52 -15.71
CA ALA A 35 -14.95 9.38 -16.44
C ALA A 35 -15.29 8.86 -17.85
N ARG A 36 -14.40 8.08 -18.47
CA ARG A 36 -14.57 7.58 -19.83
C ARG A 36 -15.27 6.22 -19.87
N THR A 37 -14.92 5.34 -18.94
CA THR A 37 -15.38 3.94 -18.92
C THR A 37 -16.51 3.70 -17.92
N GLY A 38 -16.72 4.61 -16.95
CA GLY A 38 -17.71 4.47 -15.88
C GLY A 38 -17.37 3.40 -14.83
N LEU A 39 -16.29 2.64 -15.04
CA LEU A 39 -15.85 1.57 -14.15
C LEU A 39 -14.95 2.13 -13.05
N THR A 40 -15.06 1.57 -11.85
CA THR A 40 -14.06 1.78 -10.81
C THR A 40 -12.81 0.94 -11.09
N PRO A 41 -11.63 1.31 -10.57
CA PRO A 41 -10.42 0.48 -10.67
C PRO A 41 -10.63 -0.97 -10.27
N VAL A 42 -11.36 -1.23 -9.18
CA VAL A 42 -11.71 -2.58 -8.73
C VAL A 42 -12.55 -3.32 -9.78
N GLN A 43 -13.59 -2.67 -10.31
CA GLN A 43 -14.46 -3.27 -11.33
C GLN A 43 -13.69 -3.56 -12.63
N LEU A 44 -12.79 -2.66 -13.02
CA LEU A 44 -11.95 -2.84 -14.20
C LEU A 44 -11.06 -4.08 -14.06
N LEU A 45 -10.39 -4.25 -12.92
CA LEU A 45 -9.55 -5.41 -12.66
C LEU A 45 -10.37 -6.72 -12.62
N GLN A 46 -11.52 -6.71 -11.96
CA GLN A 46 -12.43 -7.85 -11.91
C GLN A 46 -12.93 -8.27 -13.29
N ARG A 47 -13.17 -7.31 -14.20
CA ARG A 47 -13.53 -7.58 -15.60
C ARG A 47 -12.45 -8.40 -16.33
N TYR A 48 -11.19 -8.22 -15.96
CA TYR A 48 -10.04 -9.00 -16.47
C TYR A 48 -9.74 -10.24 -15.63
N GLN A 49 -10.67 -10.72 -14.81
CA GLN A 49 -10.50 -11.88 -13.94
C GLN A 49 -9.37 -11.73 -12.91
N ILE A 50 -9.00 -10.48 -12.58
CA ILE A 50 -8.07 -10.17 -11.49
C ILE A 50 -8.88 -9.91 -10.23
N ARG A 51 -8.65 -10.71 -9.18
CA ARG A 51 -9.28 -10.45 -7.89
C ARG A 51 -8.79 -9.11 -7.36
N ALA A 52 -9.71 -8.20 -7.07
CA ALA A 52 -9.40 -6.87 -6.59
C ALA A 52 -10.32 -6.49 -5.44
N ILE A 53 -9.74 -5.83 -4.43
CA ILE A 53 -10.44 -5.35 -3.23
C ILE A 53 -9.97 -3.94 -2.89
N PRO A 54 -10.82 -3.08 -2.30
CA PRO A 54 -10.35 -1.82 -1.70
C PRO A 54 -9.55 -2.10 -0.43
N ALA A 55 -8.57 -1.24 -0.13
CA ALA A 55 -7.89 -1.24 1.16
C ALA A 55 -8.86 -0.88 2.30
N SER A 56 -8.53 -1.27 3.54
CA SER A 56 -9.37 -0.99 4.71
C SER A 56 -9.40 0.49 5.12
N SER A 57 -8.38 1.29 4.77
CA SER A 57 -8.30 2.70 5.11
C SER A 57 -7.39 3.50 4.18
N ASN A 58 -7.69 4.79 4.02
CA ASN A 58 -6.83 5.75 3.31
C ASN A 58 -5.90 6.53 4.26
N ARG A 59 -6.12 6.46 5.58
CA ARG A 59 -5.40 7.31 6.55
C ARG A 59 -3.89 7.07 6.47
N PHE A 60 -3.13 8.12 6.16
CA PHE A 60 -1.69 8.03 5.97
C PHE A 60 -0.96 7.45 7.21
N ALA A 61 -1.38 7.82 8.42
CA ALA A 61 -0.80 7.29 9.65
C ALA A 61 -0.89 5.75 9.75
N LEU A 62 -2.04 5.16 9.39
CA LEU A 62 -2.24 3.71 9.41
C LEU A 62 -1.40 3.03 8.33
N ARG A 63 -1.36 3.61 7.14
CA ARG A 63 -0.55 3.16 6.01
C ARG A 63 0.95 3.14 6.33
N LYS A 64 1.45 4.22 6.94
CA LYS A 64 2.84 4.34 7.38
C LYS A 64 3.18 3.31 8.46
N ALA A 65 2.30 3.13 9.45
CA ALA A 65 2.50 2.15 10.52
C ALA A 65 2.58 0.73 9.97
N ALA A 66 1.74 0.38 8.99
CA ALA A 66 1.75 -0.93 8.35
C ALA A 66 3.06 -1.21 7.59
N VAL A 67 3.57 -0.23 6.83
CA VAL A 67 4.89 -0.35 6.17
C VAL A 67 6.00 -0.53 7.20
N ALA A 68 6.03 0.30 8.25
CA ALA A 68 7.05 0.18 9.30
C ALA A 68 7.04 -1.20 9.95
N ARG A 69 5.84 -1.76 10.22
CA ARG A 69 5.70 -3.12 10.77
C ARG A 69 6.31 -4.19 9.87
N LEU A 70 6.18 -4.04 8.55
CA LEU A 70 6.73 -4.98 7.58
C LEU A 70 8.26 -4.82 7.46
N LEU A 71 8.75 -3.59 7.31
CA LEU A 71 10.18 -3.32 7.08
C LEU A 71 11.06 -3.48 8.32
N ASN A 72 10.52 -3.35 9.53
CA ASN A 72 11.25 -3.59 10.78
C ASN A 72 11.49 -5.09 11.04
N ARG A 73 10.84 -5.99 10.31
CA ARG A 73 11.10 -7.44 10.41
C ARG A 73 12.26 -7.82 9.50
N ARG A 74 13.16 -8.66 10.01
CA ARG A 74 14.21 -9.27 9.17
C ARG A 74 13.55 -10.07 8.04
N HIS A 75 13.87 -9.74 6.79
CA HIS A 75 13.24 -10.31 5.59
C HIS A 75 11.71 -10.14 5.54
N GLY A 76 11.14 -9.13 6.22
CA GLY A 76 9.70 -8.88 6.20
C GLY A 76 9.18 -8.42 4.83
N CYS A 77 10.04 -7.84 4.01
CA CYS A 77 9.75 -7.51 2.62
C CYS A 77 11.01 -7.73 1.78
N VAL A 78 10.86 -8.39 0.64
CA VAL A 78 11.89 -8.50 -0.40
C VAL A 78 11.31 -7.87 -1.65
N ILE A 79 12.01 -6.87 -2.19
CA ILE A 79 11.59 -6.12 -3.38
C ILE A 79 12.57 -6.46 -4.51
N ASP A 80 12.05 -6.79 -5.68
CA ASP A 80 12.87 -7.02 -6.87
C ASP A 80 13.64 -5.73 -7.23
N PRO A 81 14.96 -5.78 -7.47
CA PRO A 81 15.77 -4.62 -7.88
C PRO A 81 15.25 -3.89 -9.13
N LYS A 82 14.47 -4.58 -9.99
CA LYS A 82 13.83 -4.00 -11.18
C LYS A 82 12.68 -3.05 -10.85
N CYS A 83 12.16 -3.06 -9.62
CA CYS A 83 11.14 -2.12 -9.15
C CYS A 83 11.73 -0.72 -8.84
N THR A 84 12.46 -0.14 -9.80
CA THR A 84 13.28 1.07 -9.63
C THR A 84 12.49 2.27 -9.13
N MET A 85 11.25 2.47 -9.60
CA MET A 85 10.39 3.58 -9.16
C MET A 85 9.96 3.45 -7.70
N LEU A 86 9.69 2.22 -7.24
CA LEU A 86 9.35 1.95 -5.85
C LEU A 86 10.57 2.14 -4.96
N LEU A 87 11.72 1.61 -5.38
CA LEU A 87 12.98 1.75 -4.66
C LEU A 87 13.41 3.23 -4.55
N ASP A 88 13.26 4.01 -5.62
CA ASP A 88 13.52 5.45 -5.61
C ASP A 88 12.58 6.20 -4.64
N GLY A 89 11.29 5.87 -4.70
CA GLY A 89 10.28 6.42 -3.81
C GLY A 89 10.56 6.15 -2.34
N LEU A 90 10.74 4.87 -1.98
CA LEU A 90 11.01 4.44 -0.60
C LEU A 90 12.37 4.95 -0.09
N GLY A 91 13.38 5.04 -0.97
CA GLY A 91 14.73 5.41 -0.59
C GLY A 91 14.96 6.92 -0.45
N ARG A 92 14.32 7.75 -1.28
CA ARG A 92 14.64 9.19 -1.31
C ARG A 92 13.56 10.16 -1.78
N SER A 93 12.68 9.80 -2.72
CA SER A 93 11.82 10.80 -3.38
C SER A 93 10.46 11.00 -2.72
N TYR A 94 9.97 10.02 -1.97
CA TYR A 94 8.69 10.12 -1.24
C TYR A 94 8.90 10.58 0.21
N VAL A 95 9.22 11.86 0.38
CA VAL A 95 9.64 12.46 1.66
C VAL A 95 8.71 13.56 2.16
N HIS A 96 8.74 13.79 3.47
CA HIS A 96 8.01 14.87 4.13
C HIS A 96 8.66 16.22 3.83
N ARG A 97 7.85 17.22 3.48
CA ARG A 97 8.33 18.60 3.30
C ARG A 97 8.54 19.27 4.64
N LYS A 98 9.66 19.99 4.78
CA LYS A 98 9.96 20.85 5.93
C LYS A 98 8.97 22.02 5.98
N LEU A 99 8.38 22.27 7.14
CA LEU A 99 7.51 23.42 7.39
C LEU A 99 8.37 24.63 7.78
N ARG A 100 8.02 25.80 7.24
CA ARG A 100 8.64 27.08 7.64
C ARG A 100 7.90 27.56 8.88
N VAL A 101 8.41 27.25 10.05
CA VAL A 101 7.85 27.75 11.31
C VAL A 101 8.75 28.87 11.83
N THR A 102 8.20 30.08 11.89
CA THR A 102 8.93 31.30 12.25
C THR A 102 9.13 31.45 13.77
N ALA A 103 8.45 30.62 14.59
CA ALA A 103 8.34 30.83 16.03
C ALA A 103 8.83 29.68 16.93
N THR A 104 9.15 28.50 16.39
CA THR A 104 9.55 27.32 17.19
C THR A 104 11.00 26.95 16.90
N THR A 105 11.80 26.73 17.95
CA THR A 105 13.22 26.35 17.91
C THR A 105 13.41 24.88 17.47
N GLY A 106 12.77 24.46 16.37
CA GLY A 106 12.75 23.06 15.92
C GLY A 106 12.48 22.85 14.43
N LEU A 107 12.93 21.71 13.91
CA LEU A 107 12.61 21.24 12.56
C LEU A 107 11.23 20.60 12.56
N GLU A 108 10.23 21.28 11.98
CA GLU A 108 8.92 20.70 11.75
C GLU A 108 8.75 20.21 10.30
N TYR A 109 7.97 19.15 10.13
CA TYR A 109 7.68 18.52 8.84
C TYR A 109 6.18 18.33 8.69
N ALA A 110 5.71 18.36 7.44
CA ALA A 110 4.30 18.08 7.13
C ALA A 110 3.91 16.66 7.56
N ASN A 111 2.65 16.47 7.94
CA ASN A 111 2.13 15.15 8.35
C ASN A 111 2.14 14.11 7.22
N GLU A 112 2.10 14.56 5.98
CA GLU A 112 2.12 13.72 4.78
C GLU A 112 3.28 14.10 3.85
N PRO A 113 3.83 13.12 3.11
CA PRO A 113 4.88 13.32 2.13
C PRO A 113 4.36 14.07 0.90
N VAL A 114 5.30 14.70 0.20
CA VAL A 114 5.00 15.43 -1.04
C VAL A 114 4.65 14.43 -2.14
N LYS A 115 3.56 14.71 -2.87
CA LYS A 115 3.20 13.95 -4.06
C LYS A 115 4.16 14.27 -5.20
N GLY A 116 4.57 13.24 -5.93
CA GLY A 116 5.54 13.34 -7.01
C GLY A 116 5.47 12.12 -7.92
N PRO A 117 6.42 11.96 -8.85
CA PRO A 117 6.40 10.87 -9.82
C PRO A 117 6.34 9.46 -9.19
N THR A 118 7.00 9.29 -8.04
CA THR A 118 7.06 8.01 -7.30
C THR A 118 5.95 7.85 -6.27
N SER A 119 5.15 8.89 -5.96
CA SER A 119 4.20 8.80 -4.85
C SER A 119 3.16 7.73 -5.07
N HIS A 120 2.65 7.57 -6.30
CA HIS A 120 1.59 6.61 -6.57
C HIS A 120 2.02 5.16 -6.31
N VAL A 121 3.24 4.78 -6.72
CA VAL A 121 3.75 3.43 -6.46
C VAL A 121 4.02 3.23 -4.96
N CYS A 122 4.51 4.26 -4.24
CA CYS A 122 4.66 4.18 -2.78
C CYS A 122 3.31 4.02 -2.06
N GLU A 123 2.27 4.71 -2.52
CA GLU A 123 0.94 4.61 -1.92
C GLU A 123 0.28 3.26 -2.16
N ALA A 124 0.41 2.72 -3.38
CA ALA A 124 -0.03 1.37 -3.68
C ALA A 124 0.67 0.32 -2.79
N PHE A 125 1.97 0.52 -2.52
CA PHE A 125 2.75 -0.38 -1.66
C PHE A 125 2.25 -0.31 -0.21
N GLN A 126 1.91 0.90 0.24
CA GLN A 126 1.33 1.11 1.56
C GLN A 126 -0.05 0.47 1.72
N TYR A 127 -0.91 0.52 0.70
CA TYR A 127 -2.21 -0.17 0.74
C TYR A 127 -2.05 -1.68 0.85
N LEU A 128 -1.12 -2.24 0.09
CA LEU A 128 -0.73 -3.64 0.21
C LEU A 128 -0.24 -3.97 1.63
N CYS A 129 0.69 -3.18 2.16
CA CYS A 129 1.22 -3.39 3.52
C CYS A 129 0.11 -3.30 4.57
N LEU A 130 -0.82 -2.36 4.42
CA LEU A 130 -1.99 -2.23 5.29
C LEU A 130 -2.86 -3.49 5.24
N HIS A 131 -3.14 -4.03 4.06
CA HIS A 131 -3.90 -5.26 3.91
C HIS A 131 -3.21 -6.47 4.54
N VAL A 132 -1.93 -6.68 4.25
CA VAL A 132 -1.11 -7.73 4.90
C VAL A 132 -1.08 -7.53 6.41
N ALA A 133 -1.08 -6.27 6.87
CA ALA A 133 -1.06 -5.99 8.29
C ALA A 133 -2.32 -6.47 9.02
N HIS A 134 -3.47 -6.28 8.38
CA HIS A 134 -4.76 -6.75 8.89
C HIS A 134 -4.84 -8.27 8.96
N ILE A 135 -4.45 -8.98 7.89
CA ILE A 135 -4.46 -10.46 7.86
C ILE A 135 -3.63 -11.02 9.02
N GLY A 136 -2.38 -10.55 9.19
CA GLY A 136 -1.53 -11.04 10.28
C GLY A 136 -2.06 -10.69 11.68
N SER A 137 -2.83 -9.60 11.83
CA SER A 137 -3.43 -9.27 13.12
C SER A 137 -4.58 -10.20 13.51
N GLU A 138 -5.37 -10.65 12.53
CA GLU A 138 -6.46 -11.60 12.76
C GLU A 138 -5.89 -12.97 13.17
N GLU A 139 -4.84 -13.43 12.50
CA GLU A 139 -4.13 -14.67 12.84
C GLU A 139 -3.53 -14.61 14.25
N GLU A 140 -2.86 -13.51 14.62
CA GLU A 140 -2.30 -13.34 15.98
C GLU A 140 -3.38 -13.32 17.07
N VAL A 141 -4.53 -12.70 16.81
CA VAL A 141 -5.66 -12.67 17.77
C VAL A 141 -6.26 -14.07 17.93
N VAL A 142 -6.44 -14.80 16.83
CA VAL A 142 -6.92 -16.19 16.85
C VAL A 142 -5.95 -17.07 17.64
N GLU A 143 -4.64 -16.94 17.42
CA GLU A 143 -3.63 -17.75 18.10
C GLU A 143 -3.58 -17.44 19.60
N ARG A 144 -3.57 -16.17 20.00
CA ARG A 144 -3.65 -15.77 21.43
C ARG A 144 -4.90 -16.32 22.09
N SER A 145 -6.03 -16.30 21.38
CA SER A 145 -7.31 -16.83 21.88
C SER A 145 -7.23 -18.36 22.10
N ARG A 146 -6.61 -19.10 21.16
CA ARG A 146 -6.38 -20.55 21.28
C ARG A 146 -5.47 -20.90 22.46
N VAL A 147 -4.35 -20.19 22.62
CA VAL A 147 -3.43 -20.37 23.75
C VAL A 147 -4.12 -20.12 25.09
N GLN A 148 -4.97 -19.08 25.18
CA GLN A 148 -5.70 -18.75 26.40
C GLN A 148 -6.78 -19.80 26.75
N VAL A 149 -7.47 -20.36 25.75
CA VAL A 149 -8.42 -21.47 25.95
C VAL A 149 -7.71 -22.76 26.37
N ALA A 150 -6.55 -23.07 25.78
CA ALA A 150 -5.75 -24.24 26.15
C ALA A 150 -5.28 -24.18 27.61
N LYS A 151 -4.79 -23.01 28.08
CA LYS A 151 -4.39 -22.82 29.48
C LYS A 151 -5.53 -22.98 30.48
N ARG A 152 -6.77 -22.69 30.09
CA ARG A 152 -7.96 -22.84 30.95
C ARG A 152 -8.47 -24.28 31.06
N ARG A 153 -8.04 -25.19 30.19
CA ARG A 153 -8.45 -26.60 30.20
C ARG A 153 -7.51 -27.53 30.98
N VAL A 154 -6.36 -27.02 31.44
CA VAL A 154 -5.33 -27.79 32.17
C VAL A 154 -5.38 -27.47 33.68
N VAL A 155 -6.50 -26.93 34.17
CA VAL A 155 -6.74 -26.64 35.58
C VAL A 155 -8.00 -27.37 36.01
#